data_AF-A0A417EUC6-F1
#
_entry.id   AF-A0A417EUC6-F1
#
_cell.length_a   1.000
_cell.length_b   1.000
_cell.length_c   1.000
_cell.angle_alpha   90.00
_cell.angle_beta   90.00
_cell.angle_gamma   90.00
#
_symmetry.space_group_name_H-M   'P 1'
#
loop_
_entity.id
_entity.type
_entity.pdbx_description
1 polymer ?
#
loop_
_entity_poly.entity_id
_entity_poly.type
_entity_poly.pdbx_seq_one_letter_code
_entity_poly.pdbx_strand_id
1 'polypeptide(L)'
;MKQFKSEDKGLNKKNNKESGNRRKWICGILAVLLLLVLIWLLHSCRAEPVHEFFDPSARTGTLPGRSEKEIQEELNKVVEEGMFNISIASVVTVDENGADAMARIENIAANHHHMKVTITLDGEREPIYESAGIAPGQYIEHVKLNRTLSAGTYSATALFTAYDMENLLQAGQAAAKITIVAGS
;
A
#
# COMPACT_ATOMS: atom_id res chain seq x y z
N MET A 1 -46.07 -20.18 -88.27
CA MET A 1 -47.47 -20.59 -88.04
C MET A 1 -47.54 -21.49 -86.80
N LYS A 2 -48.59 -21.35 -85.98
CA LYS A 2 -49.01 -22.23 -84.86
C LYS A 2 -48.10 -22.37 -83.62
N GLN A 3 -48.55 -21.70 -82.56
CA GLN A 3 -48.50 -22.18 -81.17
C GLN A 3 -49.42 -23.41 -80.99
N PHE A 4 -48.96 -24.46 -80.30
CA PHE A 4 -49.75 -25.34 -79.41
C PHE A 4 -48.77 -26.30 -78.69
N LYS A 5 -48.56 -26.27 -77.37
CA LYS A 5 -49.43 -26.64 -76.22
C LYS A 5 -49.18 -28.11 -75.78
N SER A 6 -48.54 -28.23 -74.60
CA SER A 6 -48.70 -29.25 -73.54
C SER A 6 -48.57 -30.76 -73.91
N GLU A 7 -48.60 -31.78 -73.04
CA GLU A 7 -48.69 -32.04 -71.57
C GLU A 7 -48.07 -33.47 -71.37
N ASP A 8 -47.51 -33.97 -70.26
CA ASP A 8 -47.26 -33.50 -68.89
C ASP A 8 -46.18 -34.39 -68.18
N LYS A 9 -45.77 -34.02 -66.94
CA LYS A 9 -45.15 -34.81 -65.84
C LYS A 9 -44.41 -36.15 -66.10
N GLY A 10 -43.10 -36.12 -65.81
CA GLY A 10 -42.23 -37.30 -65.62
C GLY A 10 -41.33 -37.24 -64.37
N LEU A 11 -41.94 -37.01 -63.20
CA LEU A 11 -41.41 -37.22 -61.83
C LEU A 11 -39.91 -36.94 -61.52
N ASN A 12 -39.63 -35.79 -60.92
CA ASN A 12 -38.42 -35.55 -60.13
C ASN A 12 -38.33 -36.54 -58.93
N LYS A 13 -37.30 -37.41 -58.88
CA LYS A 13 -36.73 -37.83 -57.59
C LYS A 13 -35.31 -38.40 -57.66
N LYS A 14 -34.49 -37.97 -56.68
CA LYS A 14 -33.15 -38.48 -56.30
C LYS A 14 -32.04 -38.00 -57.26
N ASN A 15 -30.88 -37.52 -56.79
CA ASN A 15 -30.15 -37.96 -55.59
C ASN A 15 -29.72 -36.82 -54.64
N ASN A 16 -30.57 -36.44 -53.68
CA ASN A 16 -30.08 -35.80 -52.45
C ASN A 16 -29.50 -36.88 -51.50
N LYS A 17 -28.45 -37.59 -51.94
CA LYS A 17 -27.86 -38.73 -51.22
C LYS A 17 -26.37 -38.53 -50.85
N GLU A 18 -25.72 -37.50 -51.36
CA GLU A 18 -24.33 -37.14 -50.98
C GLU A 18 -24.25 -36.18 -49.79
N SER A 19 -25.25 -35.30 -49.62
CA SER A 19 -25.26 -34.26 -48.59
C SER A 19 -25.24 -34.83 -47.16
N GLY A 20 -25.86 -35.98 -46.94
CA GLY A 20 -25.92 -36.66 -45.64
C GLY A 20 -24.56 -37.18 -45.18
N ASN A 21 -23.79 -37.81 -46.07
CA ASN A 21 -22.46 -38.32 -45.71
C ASN A 21 -21.44 -37.18 -45.57
N ARG A 22 -21.47 -36.16 -46.44
CA ARG A 22 -20.61 -34.96 -46.27
C ARG A 22 -20.89 -34.23 -44.97
N ARG A 23 -22.16 -33.99 -44.60
CA ARG A 23 -22.50 -33.35 -43.31
C ARG A 23 -22.04 -34.18 -42.11
N LYS A 24 -22.22 -35.51 -42.13
CA LYS A 24 -21.70 -36.39 -41.07
C LYS A 24 -20.19 -36.36 -40.95
N TRP A 25 -19.46 -36.35 -42.08
CA TRP A 25 -18.01 -36.19 -42.10
C TRP A 25 -17.55 -34.83 -41.56
N ILE A 26 -18.19 -33.74 -41.98
CA ILE A 26 -17.88 -32.38 -41.51
C ILE A 26 -18.14 -32.25 -39.99
N CYS A 27 -19.24 -32.81 -39.49
CA CYS A 27 -19.52 -32.87 -38.05
C CYS A 27 -18.50 -33.74 -37.29
N GLY A 28 -18.04 -34.86 -37.87
CA GLY A 28 -16.97 -35.67 -37.30
C GLY A 28 -15.64 -34.90 -37.20
N ILE A 29 -15.25 -34.19 -38.27
CA ILE A 29 -14.04 -33.37 -38.29
C ILE A 29 -14.13 -32.21 -37.29
N LEU A 30 -15.28 -31.54 -37.21
CA LEU A 30 -15.52 -30.47 -36.21
C LEU A 30 -15.49 -31.00 -34.77
N ALA A 31 -16.05 -32.19 -34.52
CA ALA A 31 -15.97 -32.82 -33.20
C ALA A 31 -14.53 -33.18 -32.82
N VAL A 32 -13.74 -33.71 -33.76
CA VAL A 32 -12.30 -33.98 -33.56
C VAL A 32 -11.52 -32.68 -33.31
N LEU A 33 -11.77 -31.61 -34.08
CA LEU A 33 -11.13 -30.31 -33.85
C LEU A 33 -11.49 -29.71 -32.49
N LEU A 34 -12.75 -29.76 -32.07
CA LEU A 34 -13.18 -29.35 -30.72
C LEU A 34 -12.49 -30.17 -29.63
N LEU A 35 -12.34 -31.48 -29.84
CA LEU A 35 -11.70 -32.38 -28.88
C LEU A 35 -10.18 -32.13 -28.81
N LEU A 36 -9.53 -31.81 -29.92
CA LEU A 36 -8.12 -31.36 -29.96
C LEU A 36 -7.93 -30.00 -29.28
N VAL A 37 -8.83 -29.03 -29.50
CA VAL A 37 -8.80 -27.73 -28.81
C VAL A 37 -9.05 -27.90 -27.32
N LEU A 38 -9.94 -28.81 -26.90
CA LEU A 38 -10.16 -29.13 -25.50
C LEU A 38 -8.92 -29.78 -24.85
N ILE A 39 -8.27 -30.73 -25.52
CA ILE A 39 -7.00 -31.31 -25.07
C ILE A 39 -5.91 -30.23 -24.96
N TRP A 40 -5.82 -29.33 -25.95
CA TRP A 40 -4.87 -28.23 -25.94
C TRP A 40 -5.13 -27.25 -24.78
N LEU A 41 -6.39 -26.88 -24.53
CA LEU A 41 -6.78 -26.07 -23.36
C LEU A 41 -6.45 -26.78 -22.03
N LEU A 42 -6.68 -28.08 -21.92
CA LEU A 42 -6.32 -28.87 -20.73
C LEU A 42 -4.79 -28.98 -20.53
N HIS A 43 -4.00 -28.94 -21.61
CA HIS A 43 -2.54 -28.86 -21.54
C HIS A 43 -2.02 -27.44 -21.24
N SER A 44 -2.68 -26.40 -21.76
CA SER A 44 -2.30 -25.00 -21.57
C SER A 44 -2.76 -24.40 -20.25
N CYS A 45 -3.79 -24.97 -19.61
CA CYS A 45 -4.28 -24.55 -18.29
C CYS A 45 -3.56 -25.28 -17.13
N ARG A 46 -2.33 -25.76 -17.36
CA ARG A 46 -1.46 -26.25 -16.29
C ARG A 46 -0.82 -25.04 -15.62
N ALA A 47 -1.36 -24.64 -14.47
CA ALA A 47 -0.64 -23.74 -13.58
C ALA A 47 0.71 -24.39 -13.22
N GLU A 48 1.80 -23.65 -13.42
CA GLU A 48 3.13 -24.01 -12.91
C GLU A 48 3.00 -24.35 -11.41
N PRO A 49 3.47 -25.53 -10.97
CA PRO A 49 3.37 -25.88 -9.56
C PRO A 49 4.30 -24.95 -8.75
N VAL A 50 3.70 -24.07 -7.95
CA VAL A 50 4.39 -23.20 -6.95
C VAL A 50 5.32 -24.00 -6.02
N HIS A 51 5.16 -25.32 -6.00
CA HIS A 51 5.99 -26.31 -5.33
C HIS A 51 7.48 -26.32 -5.73
N GLU A 52 7.87 -25.78 -6.90
CA GLU A 52 9.28 -25.64 -7.29
C GLU A 52 9.94 -24.32 -6.82
N PHE A 53 9.17 -23.36 -6.30
CA PHE A 53 9.71 -22.08 -5.81
C PHE A 53 10.36 -22.18 -4.42
N PHE A 54 9.89 -23.11 -3.58
CA PHE A 54 10.39 -23.30 -2.22
C PHE A 54 11.31 -24.53 -2.13
N ASP A 55 12.39 -24.41 -1.35
CA ASP A 55 13.31 -25.54 -1.11
C ASP A 55 12.55 -26.73 -0.48
N PRO A 56 12.63 -27.96 -1.02
CA PRO A 56 12.00 -29.16 -0.44
C PRO A 56 12.41 -29.47 1.01
N SER A 57 13.51 -28.88 1.47
CA SER A 57 14.06 -29.01 2.83
C SER A 57 13.52 -27.96 3.81
N ALA A 58 12.80 -26.93 3.31
CA ALA A 58 12.23 -25.88 4.13
C ALA A 58 11.19 -26.45 5.12
N ARG A 59 11.17 -25.91 6.35
CA ARG A 59 10.27 -26.35 7.41
C ARG A 59 9.49 -25.16 7.97
N THR A 60 8.21 -25.38 8.26
CA THR A 60 7.36 -24.40 8.93
C THR A 60 7.71 -24.32 10.41
N GLY A 61 7.92 -23.11 10.93
CA GLY A 61 8.22 -22.84 12.34
C GLY A 61 9.55 -22.09 12.53
N THR A 62 9.97 -21.98 13.79
CA THR A 62 11.28 -21.41 14.16
C THR A 62 12.40 -22.44 14.00
N LEU A 63 13.63 -21.97 13.81
CA LEU A 63 14.81 -22.84 13.69
C LEU A 63 15.02 -23.62 15.01
N PRO A 64 15.08 -24.97 14.97
CA PRO A 64 15.29 -25.76 16.18
C PRO A 64 16.67 -25.49 16.78
N GLY A 65 16.71 -25.30 18.10
CA GLY A 65 17.93 -24.97 18.85
C GLY A 65 17.97 -23.55 19.40
N ARG A 66 17.12 -22.63 18.90
CA ARG A 66 16.87 -21.36 19.59
C ARG A 66 16.11 -21.59 20.89
N SER A 67 16.50 -20.87 21.94
CA SER A 67 15.76 -20.89 23.21
C SER A 67 14.54 -19.96 23.16
N GLU A 68 13.48 -20.27 23.93
CA GLU A 68 12.33 -19.34 24.07
C GLU A 68 12.79 -17.95 24.56
N LYS A 69 13.82 -17.92 25.41
CA LYS A 69 14.43 -16.68 25.89
C LYS A 69 15.05 -15.87 24.75
N GLU A 70 15.86 -16.48 23.89
CA GLU A 70 16.49 -15.82 22.73
C GLU A 70 15.43 -15.31 21.73
N ILE A 71 14.39 -16.11 21.48
CA ILE A 71 13.25 -15.70 20.64
C ILE A 71 12.52 -14.51 21.27
N GLN A 72 12.29 -14.53 22.58
CA GLN A 72 11.63 -13.43 23.29
C GLN A 72 12.51 -12.18 23.38
N GLU A 73 13.84 -12.31 23.50
CA GLU A 73 14.78 -11.19 23.48
C GLU A 73 14.83 -10.54 22.08
N GLU A 74 14.86 -11.33 21.00
CA GLU A 74 14.80 -10.83 19.62
C GLU A 74 13.44 -10.17 19.33
N LEU A 75 12.34 -10.73 19.83
CA LEU A 75 10.99 -10.17 19.68
C LEU A 75 10.79 -8.89 20.51
N ASN A 76 11.28 -8.86 21.75
CA ASN A 76 11.26 -7.66 22.60
C ASN A 76 12.10 -6.55 21.96
N LYS A 77 13.27 -6.87 21.42
CA LYS A 77 14.13 -5.92 20.72
C LYS A 77 13.41 -5.28 19.53
N VAL A 78 12.70 -6.06 18.70
CA VAL A 78 11.88 -5.51 17.60
C VAL A 78 10.76 -4.59 18.11
N VAL A 79 10.17 -4.89 19.27
CA VAL A 79 9.16 -4.02 19.90
C VAL A 79 9.78 -2.73 20.45
N GLU A 80 10.93 -2.81 21.13
CA GLU A 80 11.66 -1.66 21.69
C GLU A 80 12.22 -0.74 20.60
N GLU A 81 12.77 -1.30 19.52
CA GLU A 81 13.19 -0.57 18.31
C GLU A 81 11.98 0.10 17.61
N GLY A 82 10.80 -0.54 17.65
CA GLY A 82 9.56 0.01 17.10
C GLY A 82 8.85 1.07 17.96
N MET A 83 9.29 1.31 19.20
CA MET A 83 8.65 2.26 20.12
C MET A 83 9.12 3.70 19.90
N PHE A 84 8.47 4.43 18.99
CA PHE A 84 8.68 5.86 18.79
C PHE A 84 7.85 6.71 19.79
N ASN A 85 8.49 7.12 20.90
CA ASN A 85 7.83 7.88 21.97
C ASN A 85 8.06 9.39 21.81
N ILE A 86 6.99 10.16 21.60
CA ILE A 86 7.05 11.61 21.41
C ILE A 86 6.49 12.37 22.62
N SER A 87 7.09 13.51 22.94
CA SER A 87 6.63 14.43 24.00
C SER A 87 6.62 15.87 23.49
N ILE A 88 5.50 16.57 23.72
CA ILE A 88 5.28 17.98 23.37
C ILE A 88 4.26 18.58 24.34
N ALA A 89 4.34 19.89 24.60
CA ALA A 89 3.27 20.58 25.30
C ALA A 89 1.96 20.53 24.48
N SER A 90 0.86 20.08 25.09
CA SER A 90 -0.47 20.10 24.47
C SER A 90 -0.98 21.51 24.22
N VAL A 91 -0.45 22.49 24.96
CA VAL A 91 -0.68 23.93 24.77
C VAL A 91 0.67 24.62 24.55
N VAL A 92 0.83 25.24 23.39
CA VAL A 92 2.00 26.06 23.02
C VAL A 92 1.64 27.53 23.23
N THR A 93 2.43 28.25 24.02
CA THR A 93 2.20 29.68 24.29
C THR A 93 3.13 30.54 23.43
N VAL A 94 2.58 31.51 22.71
CA VAL A 94 3.33 32.49 21.92
C VAL A 94 3.44 33.80 22.71
N ASP A 95 4.65 34.35 22.74
CA ASP A 95 4.98 35.60 23.43
C ASP A 95 4.31 36.81 22.76
N GLU A 96 4.31 37.97 23.43
CA GLU A 96 3.70 39.24 22.96
C GLU A 96 4.18 39.70 21.57
N ASN A 97 5.36 39.25 21.12
CA ASN A 97 5.87 39.54 19.79
C ASN A 97 5.22 38.72 18.66
N GLY A 98 4.36 37.75 19.01
CA GLY A 98 3.61 36.89 18.11
C GLY A 98 4.44 35.84 17.35
N ALA A 99 5.76 35.77 17.57
CA ALA A 99 6.68 34.94 16.77
C ALA A 99 7.52 33.96 17.59
N ASP A 100 7.94 34.30 18.81
CA ASP A 100 8.67 33.36 19.68
C ASP A 100 7.65 32.62 20.58
N ALA A 101 7.80 31.31 20.73
CA ALA A 101 6.80 30.46 21.38
C ALA A 101 7.43 29.33 22.21
N MET A 102 6.86 29.02 23.37
CA MET A 102 7.28 27.91 24.24
C MET A 102 6.51 26.63 23.86
N ALA A 103 7.21 25.69 23.20
CA ALA A 103 6.63 24.48 22.64
C ALA A 103 7.01 23.18 23.39
N ARG A 104 8.15 23.17 24.09
CA ARG A 104 8.64 22.06 24.93
C ARG A 104 8.54 20.69 24.23
N ILE A 105 9.23 20.58 23.10
CA ILE A 105 9.35 19.38 22.27
C ILE A 105 10.54 18.55 22.78
N GLU A 106 10.39 17.23 22.94
CA GLU A 106 11.45 16.34 23.43
C GLU A 106 11.54 15.05 22.62
N ASN A 107 12.77 14.68 22.21
CA ASN A 107 13.11 13.35 21.74
C ASN A 107 13.76 12.60 22.91
N ILE A 108 13.01 11.72 23.59
CA ILE A 108 13.51 11.07 24.81
C ILE A 108 14.75 10.20 24.53
N ALA A 109 15.63 10.05 25.51
CA ALA A 109 16.88 9.27 25.36
C ALA A 109 16.67 7.78 25.04
N ALA A 110 15.45 7.25 25.25
CA ALA A 110 15.08 5.87 24.95
C ALA A 110 14.59 5.65 23.50
N ASN A 111 14.48 6.70 22.68
CA ASN A 111 14.13 6.54 21.27
C ASN A 111 15.34 6.11 20.42
N HIS A 112 15.08 5.29 19.40
CA HIS A 112 16.10 4.77 18.47
C HIS A 112 16.15 5.55 17.15
N HIS A 113 15.64 6.79 17.13
CA HIS A 113 15.51 7.60 15.92
C HIS A 113 15.89 9.07 16.16
N HIS A 114 16.51 9.70 15.17
CA HIS A 114 16.47 11.16 15.05
C HIS A 114 15.03 11.59 14.71
N MET A 115 14.60 12.78 15.13
CA MET A 115 13.29 13.30 14.73
C MET A 115 13.36 14.72 14.20
N LYS A 116 12.38 15.08 13.36
CA LYS A 116 12.02 16.48 13.08
C LYS A 116 10.56 16.71 13.44
N VAL A 117 10.24 17.95 13.79
CA VAL A 117 8.86 18.38 14.09
C VAL A 117 8.48 19.54 13.19
N THR A 118 7.34 19.38 12.52
CA THR A 118 6.68 20.42 11.72
C THR A 118 5.35 20.77 12.37
N ILE A 119 5.05 22.05 12.54
CA ILE A 119 3.77 22.53 13.11
C ILE A 119 3.00 23.29 12.03
N THR A 120 1.78 22.84 11.75
CA THR A 120 0.88 23.44 10.77
C THR A 120 -0.46 23.77 11.44
N LEU A 121 -1.01 24.96 11.20
CA LEU A 121 -2.34 25.32 11.69
C LEU A 121 -3.42 24.50 10.99
N ASP A 122 -4.45 24.10 11.72
CA ASP A 122 -5.54 23.30 11.17
C ASP A 122 -6.33 24.11 10.11
N GLY A 123 -6.41 23.57 8.90
CA GLY A 123 -7.01 24.24 7.73
C GLY A 123 -5.99 24.92 6.81
N GLU A 124 -4.74 25.07 7.24
CA GLU A 124 -3.64 25.53 6.39
C GLU A 124 -2.81 24.35 5.84
N ARG A 125 -1.94 24.65 4.87
CA ARG A 125 -0.99 23.69 4.29
C ARG A 125 0.46 24.01 4.62
N GLU A 126 0.79 25.31 4.63
CA GLU A 126 2.13 25.78 4.91
C GLU A 126 2.44 25.69 6.41
N PRO A 127 3.61 25.17 6.81
CA PRO A 127 3.99 25.06 8.21
C PRO A 127 4.38 26.42 8.79
N ILE A 128 3.91 26.68 10.02
CA ILE A 128 4.30 27.86 10.79
C ILE A 128 5.59 27.64 11.59
N TYR A 129 6.08 26.41 11.69
CA TYR A 129 7.39 26.07 12.26
C TYR A 129 7.89 24.74 11.69
N GLU A 130 9.20 24.64 11.46
CA GLU A 130 9.91 23.40 11.12
C GLU A 130 11.21 23.30 11.91
N SER A 131 11.48 22.16 12.52
CA SER A 131 12.72 21.92 13.26
C SER A 131 13.85 21.38 12.37
N ALA A 132 15.09 21.63 12.80
CA ALA A 132 16.22 20.79 12.42
C ALA A 132 16.09 19.38 13.06
N GLY A 133 17.06 18.49 12.79
CA GLY A 133 17.10 17.18 13.43
C GLY A 133 17.33 17.28 14.95
N ILE A 134 16.57 16.52 15.71
CA ILE A 134 16.62 16.40 17.18
C ILE A 134 17.04 14.96 17.49
N ALA A 135 18.20 14.76 18.11
CA ALA A 135 18.70 13.43 18.49
C ALA A 135 18.06 12.91 19.78
N PRO A 136 18.07 11.59 20.03
CA PRO A 136 17.64 11.03 21.31
C PRO A 136 18.35 11.71 22.49
N GLY A 137 17.58 12.10 23.51
CA GLY A 137 18.03 12.86 24.67
C GLY A 137 18.11 14.38 24.46
N GLN A 138 17.66 14.91 23.32
CA GLN A 138 17.60 16.35 23.05
C GLN A 138 16.16 16.90 23.09
N TYR A 139 16.04 18.17 23.44
CA TYR A 139 14.77 18.89 23.52
C TYR A 139 14.87 20.31 22.94
N ILE A 140 13.72 20.88 22.61
CA ILE A 140 13.54 22.27 22.18
C ILE A 140 12.48 22.90 23.09
N GLU A 141 12.90 23.83 23.94
CA GLU A 141 12.00 24.52 24.87
C GLU A 141 11.20 25.62 24.15
N HIS A 142 11.91 26.50 23.43
CA HIS A 142 11.35 27.59 22.64
C HIS A 142 11.59 27.40 21.14
N VAL A 143 10.60 27.78 20.34
CA VAL A 143 10.63 27.79 18.88
C VAL A 143 10.36 29.20 18.36
N LYS A 144 10.90 29.51 17.18
CA LYS A 144 10.58 30.73 16.45
C LYS A 144 9.70 30.40 15.26
N LEU A 145 8.51 30.96 15.22
CA LEU A 145 7.54 30.78 14.15
C LEU A 145 7.98 31.51 12.87
N ASN A 146 7.65 30.93 11.73
CA ASN A 146 7.94 31.45 10.39
C ASN A 146 7.19 32.76 10.07
N ARG A 147 6.20 33.13 10.88
CA ARG A 147 5.39 34.35 10.79
C ARG A 147 4.84 34.72 12.16
N THR A 148 4.44 35.98 12.34
CA THR A 148 3.71 36.40 13.53
C THR A 148 2.27 35.86 13.51
N LEU A 149 1.78 35.44 14.68
CA LEU A 149 0.36 35.18 14.93
C LEU A 149 -0.26 36.36 15.68
N SER A 150 -1.49 36.72 15.33
CA SER A 150 -2.29 37.66 16.11
C SER A 150 -2.72 37.03 17.44
N ALA A 151 -3.03 37.86 18.43
CA ALA A 151 -3.60 37.39 19.69
C ALA A 151 -4.86 36.53 19.46
N GLY A 152 -4.92 35.35 20.09
CA GLY A 152 -5.98 34.38 19.83
C GLY A 152 -5.63 32.94 20.23
N THR A 153 -6.48 32.01 19.82
CA THR A 153 -6.28 30.57 20.05
C THR A 153 -6.51 29.80 18.77
N TYR A 154 -5.57 28.91 18.43
CA TYR A 154 -5.53 28.18 17.17
C TYR A 154 -5.37 26.68 17.43
N SER A 155 -6.13 25.86 16.71
CA SER A 155 -5.85 24.42 16.62
C SER A 155 -4.72 24.19 15.62
N ALA A 156 -3.78 23.32 15.97
CA ALA A 156 -2.67 22.95 15.09
C ALA A 156 -2.33 21.47 15.21
N THR A 157 -1.59 20.99 14.22
CA THR A 157 -1.06 19.63 14.18
C THR A 157 0.47 19.69 14.19
N ALA A 158 1.08 19.04 15.18
CA ALA A 158 2.52 18.80 15.22
C ALA A 158 2.80 17.42 14.61
N LEU A 159 3.52 17.40 13.48
CA LEU A 159 3.94 16.18 12.79
C LEU A 159 5.39 15.86 13.16
N PHE A 160 5.59 14.74 13.82
CA PHE A 160 6.87 14.18 14.19
C PHE A 160 7.27 13.19 13.11
N THR A 161 8.40 13.43 12.45
CA THR A 161 8.98 12.50 11.47
C THR A 161 10.21 11.85 12.08
N ALA A 162 10.19 10.53 12.19
CA ALA A 162 11.29 9.71 12.66
C ALA A 162 12.24 9.38 11.51
N TYR A 163 13.54 9.42 11.79
CA TYR A 163 14.62 9.11 10.86
C TYR A 163 15.58 8.11 11.48
N ASP A 164 16.07 7.19 10.64
CA ASP A 164 17.17 6.29 10.98
C ASP A 164 18.42 7.05 11.46
N MET A 165 19.15 6.48 12.42
CA MET A 165 20.30 7.14 13.04
C MET A 165 21.56 7.17 12.17
N GLU A 166 21.71 6.27 11.20
CA GLU A 166 22.90 6.16 10.35
C GLU A 166 22.68 6.78 8.97
N ASN A 167 21.60 6.40 8.30
CA ASN A 167 21.35 6.74 6.89
C ASN A 167 20.37 7.92 6.71
N LEU A 168 19.75 8.41 7.81
CA LEU A 168 18.79 9.51 7.82
C LEU A 168 17.57 9.31 6.89
N LEU A 169 17.25 8.07 6.51
CA LEU A 169 16.02 7.76 5.80
C LEU A 169 14.83 7.86 6.77
N GLN A 170 13.68 8.27 6.24
CA GLN A 170 12.45 8.39 7.03
C GLN A 170 11.95 6.99 7.44
N ALA A 171 11.92 6.72 8.74
CA ALA A 171 11.49 5.45 9.33
C ALA A 171 9.99 5.43 9.64
N GLY A 172 9.41 6.58 10.03
CA GLY A 172 8.00 6.65 10.43
C GLY A 172 7.53 8.07 10.72
N GLN A 173 6.22 8.22 10.98
CA GLN A 173 5.60 9.50 11.35
C GLN A 173 4.53 9.31 12.42
N ALA A 174 4.42 10.28 13.32
CA ALA A 174 3.36 10.40 14.32
C ALA A 174 2.85 11.85 14.36
N ALA A 175 1.56 12.05 14.61
CA ALA A 175 0.96 13.39 14.66
C ALA A 175 0.23 13.63 15.99
N ALA A 176 0.46 14.79 16.60
CA ALA A 176 -0.23 15.24 17.80
C ALA A 176 -1.08 16.48 17.50
N LYS A 177 -2.30 16.52 18.02
CA LYS A 177 -3.10 17.75 18.07
C LYS A 177 -2.65 18.60 19.23
N ILE A 178 -2.40 19.89 18.96
CA ILE A 178 -1.99 20.88 19.95
C ILE A 178 -2.84 22.13 19.81
N THR A 179 -2.91 22.90 20.90
CA THR A 179 -3.53 24.23 20.92
C THR A 179 -2.43 25.27 21.01
N ILE A 180 -2.45 26.28 20.13
CA ILE A 180 -1.55 27.42 20.19
C ILE A 180 -2.31 28.61 20.77
N VAL A 181 -1.80 29.22 21.83
CA VAL A 181 -2.36 30.41 22.47
C VAL A 181 -1.38 31.56 22.27
N ALA A 182 -1.78 32.57 21.49
CA ALA A 182 -1.02 33.78 21.31
C ALA A 182 -1.54 34.87 22.26
N GLY A 183 -0.65 35.37 23.12
CA GLY A 183 -0.93 36.47 24.03
C GLY A 183 -1.16 37.80 23.30
N SER A 184 -1.74 38.75 24.03
CA SER A 184 -1.95 40.16 23.62
C SER A 184 -1.21 41.10 24.54
#